data_AF-A0A328HJK4-F1
#
_entry.id   AF-A0A328HJK4-F1
#
_cell.length_a   1.000
_cell.length_b   1.000
_cell.length_c   1.000
_cell.angle_alpha   90.00
_cell.angle_beta   90.00
_cell.angle_gamma   90.00
#
_symmetry.space_group_name_H-M   'P 1'
#
loop_
_entity.id
_entity.type
_entity.pdbx_description
1 polymer ?
#
loop_
_entity_poly.entity_id
_entity_poly.type
_entity_poly.pdbx_seq_one_letter_code
_entity_poly.pdbx_strand_id
1 'polypeptide(L)'
;MIFKAVGEGRPYPDHGFSTPKDWAALPPRPVRLDELVTTKRTLDLEALLAEDSTFFGDLFPHVVQYQGTLYLEDGLHRAVRTALHQRTAIHARVLVIDG
;
A
#
# COMPACT_ATOMS: atom_id res chain seq x y z
N MET A 1 -11.85 12.58 -1.16
CA MET A 1 -11.46 11.56 -0.15
C MET A 1 -10.14 10.95 -0.60
N ILE A 2 -9.17 10.74 0.30
CA ILE A 2 -7.85 10.19 -0.08
C ILE A 2 -7.93 8.68 -0.32
N PHE A 3 -8.60 7.94 0.55
CA PHE A 3 -8.78 6.49 0.47
C PHE A 3 -10.27 6.14 0.32
N LYS A 4 -10.55 4.97 -0.26
CA LYS A 4 -11.91 4.39 -0.38
C LYS A 4 -12.52 4.13 0.99
N ALA A 5 -11.73 3.52 1.88
CA ALA A 5 -12.11 3.24 3.26
C ALA A 5 -10.86 3.03 4.14
N VAL A 6 -11.05 3.06 5.46
CA VAL A 6 -10.03 2.69 6.45
C VAL A 6 -10.42 1.34 7.03
N GLY A 7 -9.57 0.34 6.88
CA GLY A 7 -9.75 -1.00 7.42
C GLY A 7 -8.87 -1.28 8.63
N GLU A 8 -9.12 -2.41 9.28
CA GLU A 8 -8.32 -2.94 10.36
C GLU A 8 -7.97 -4.40 10.08
N GLY A 9 -6.66 -4.68 9.96
CA GLY A 9 -6.17 -6.00 9.62
C GLY A 9 -6.29 -6.34 8.14
N ARG A 10 -6.01 -7.61 7.83
CA ARG A 10 -6.02 -8.16 6.47
C ARG A 10 -7.29 -9.02 6.33
N PRO A 11 -8.26 -8.65 5.49
CA PRO A 11 -9.52 -9.40 5.32
C PRO A 11 -9.39 -10.60 4.37
N TYR A 12 -8.17 -10.98 4.01
CA TYR A 12 -7.85 -12.06 3.08
C TYR A 12 -6.96 -13.12 3.75
N PRO A 13 -6.93 -14.35 3.23
CA PRO A 13 -6.01 -15.39 3.68
C PRO A 13 -4.54 -15.00 3.54
N ASP A 14 -3.65 -15.71 4.24
CA ASP A 14 -2.22 -15.60 3.99
C ASP A 14 -1.91 -15.95 2.53
N HIS A 15 -1.15 -15.07 1.89
CA HIS A 15 -0.80 -15.12 0.48
C HIS A 15 0.68 -15.42 0.25
N GLY A 16 1.48 -15.61 1.31
CA GLY A 16 2.88 -16.01 1.22
C GLY A 16 3.87 -14.92 0.79
N PHE A 17 3.42 -13.68 0.54
CA PHE A 17 4.30 -12.55 0.22
C PHE A 17 4.63 -11.76 1.49
N SER A 18 5.65 -12.21 2.21
CA SER A 18 6.04 -11.61 3.50
C SER A 18 7.30 -10.76 3.43
N THR A 19 8.12 -10.93 2.37
CA THR A 19 9.41 -10.23 2.24
C THR A 19 9.42 -9.27 1.05
N PRO A 20 10.24 -8.20 1.07
CA PRO A 20 10.38 -7.30 -0.09
C PRO A 20 10.77 -8.03 -1.39
N LYS A 21 11.48 -9.16 -1.29
CA LYS A 21 11.90 -9.96 -2.44
C LYS A 21 10.72 -10.64 -3.14
N ASP A 22 9.73 -11.11 -2.37
CA ASP A 22 8.51 -11.73 -2.93
C ASP A 22 7.76 -10.70 -3.78
N TRP A 23 7.61 -9.50 -3.23
CA TRP A 23 6.96 -8.38 -3.90
C TRP A 23 7.73 -7.88 -5.11
N ALA A 24 9.06 -7.86 -5.08
CA ALA A 24 9.89 -7.34 -6.16
C ALA A 24 9.65 -8.00 -7.53
N ALA A 25 9.14 -9.24 -7.54
CA ALA A 25 8.75 -9.96 -8.76
C ALA A 25 7.53 -9.35 -9.48
N LEU A 26 6.67 -8.61 -8.77
CA LEU A 26 5.47 -7.99 -9.34
C LEU A 26 5.83 -6.63 -9.96
N PRO A 27 5.57 -6.37 -11.25
CA PRO A 27 5.84 -5.06 -11.84
C PRO A 27 4.96 -3.98 -11.17
N PRO A 28 5.53 -2.80 -10.85
CA PRO A 28 4.74 -1.70 -10.29
C PRO A 28 3.78 -1.14 -11.34
N ARG A 29 2.55 -0.81 -10.93
CA ARG A 29 1.53 -0.21 -11.77
C ARG A 29 0.82 0.95 -11.06
N PRO A 30 0.29 1.94 -11.80
CA PRO A 30 -0.47 3.02 -11.19
C PRO A 30 -1.75 2.47 -10.54
N VAL A 31 -2.03 2.92 -9.32
CA VAL A 31 -3.27 2.66 -8.58
C VAL A 31 -3.78 3.98 -8.03
N ARG A 32 -5.09 4.22 -8.14
CA ARG A 32 -5.68 5.44 -7.60
C ARG A 32 -5.80 5.33 -6.08
N LEU A 33 -5.49 6.41 -5.37
CA LEU A 33 -5.57 6.43 -3.92
C LEU A 33 -7.01 6.24 -3.43
N ASP A 34 -7.98 6.82 -4.14
CA ASP A 34 -9.41 6.73 -3.80
C ASP A 34 -10.03 5.35 -4.07
N GLU A 35 -9.29 4.41 -4.65
CA GLU A 35 -9.67 3.00 -4.80
C GLU A 35 -9.13 2.11 -3.68
N LEU A 36 -8.15 2.59 -2.91
CA LEU A 36 -7.47 1.81 -1.88
C LEU A 36 -8.23 1.80 -0.56
N VAL A 37 -8.31 0.63 0.06
CA VAL A 37 -8.72 0.42 1.45
C VAL A 37 -7.46 0.15 2.29
N THR A 38 -7.23 0.89 3.36
CA THR A 38 -6.05 0.64 4.20
C THR A 38 -6.25 -0.61 5.06
N THR A 39 -5.18 -1.35 5.35
CA THR A 39 -5.20 -2.44 6.36
C THR A 39 -4.81 -1.95 7.76
N LYS A 40 -4.28 -0.72 7.84
CA LYS A 40 -3.87 -0.05 9.08
C LYS A 40 -4.74 1.19 9.30
N ARG A 41 -5.11 1.42 10.56
CA ARG A 41 -5.88 2.61 11.00
C ARG A 41 -4.99 3.77 11.42
N THR A 42 -3.81 3.46 11.94
CA THR A 42 -2.87 4.44 12.47
C THR A 42 -1.72 4.66 11.50
N LEU A 43 -1.31 5.92 11.40
CA LEU A 43 -0.12 6.35 10.69
C LEU A 43 0.84 6.94 11.73
N ASP A 44 2.09 6.52 11.67
CA ASP A 44 3.16 7.12 12.45
C ASP A 44 3.64 8.41 11.78
N LEU A 45 3.59 9.52 12.52
CA LEU A 45 3.99 10.84 12.03
C LEU A 45 5.51 10.95 11.83
N GLU A 46 6.31 10.28 12.66
CA GLU A 46 7.77 10.21 12.51
C GLU A 46 8.12 9.51 11.19
N ALA A 47 7.47 8.38 10.91
CA ALA A 47 7.62 7.69 9.63
C ALA A 47 7.13 8.53 8.42
N LEU A 48 6.11 9.37 8.62
CA LEU A 48 5.62 10.28 7.56
C LEU A 48 6.61 11.42 7.28
N LEU A 49 7.26 11.96 8.32
CA LEU A 49 8.14 13.13 8.23
C LEU A 49 9.62 12.79 7.99
N ALA A 50 10.03 11.52 8.15
CA ALA A 50 11.40 11.11 7.91
C ALA A 50 11.87 11.50 6.49
N GLU A 51 12.88 12.38 6.42
CA GLU A 51 13.58 12.80 5.19
C GLU A 51 14.47 11.65 4.67
N ASP A 52 15.11 10.94 5.59
CA ASP A 52 16.03 9.83 5.35
C ASP A 52 15.40 8.48 5.74
N SER A 53 14.28 8.10 5.12
CA SER A 53 13.94 6.68 5.11
C SER A 53 14.97 5.99 4.24
N THR A 54 16.13 5.67 4.81
CA THR A 54 17.08 4.70 4.27
C THR A 54 16.25 3.49 3.85
N PHE A 55 16.05 3.35 2.54
CA PHE A 55 15.13 2.40 1.93
C PHE A 55 15.69 0.99 2.15
N PHE A 56 15.42 0.39 3.31
CA PHE A 56 15.72 -1.01 3.58
C PHE A 56 14.61 -1.95 3.05
N GLY A 57 13.81 -1.49 2.08
CA GLY A 57 12.64 -2.20 1.56
C GLY A 57 12.24 -1.79 0.15
N ASP A 58 11.05 -2.19 -0.26
CA ASP A 58 10.52 -1.91 -1.61
C ASP A 58 10.14 -0.44 -1.78
N LEU A 59 10.53 0.15 -2.91
CA LEU A 59 10.19 1.52 -3.30
C LEU A 59 8.68 1.72 -3.42
N PHE A 60 7.98 0.68 -3.86
CA PHE A 60 6.57 0.72 -4.17
C PHE A 60 5.75 0.22 -2.96
N PRO A 61 4.57 0.82 -2.68
CA PRO A 61 3.60 0.23 -1.77
C PRO A 61 3.16 -1.15 -2.25
N HIS A 62 2.75 -1.97 -1.29
CA HIS A 62 2.23 -3.31 -1.51
C HIS A 62 0.71 -3.29 -1.38
N VAL A 63 0.04 -3.75 -2.43
CA VAL A 63 -1.41 -3.79 -2.51
C VAL A 63 -1.86 -5.21 -2.79
N VAL A 64 -2.85 -5.68 -2.05
CA VAL A 64 -3.48 -6.97 -2.28
C VAL A 64 -4.86 -6.73 -2.88
N GLN A 65 -5.12 -7.32 -4.05
CA GLN A 65 -6.45 -7.35 -4.64
C GLN A 65 -7.14 -8.64 -4.21
N TYR A 66 -8.22 -8.50 -3.45
CA TYR A 66 -9.04 -9.63 -2.96
C TYR A 66 -10.52 -9.28 -3.11
N GLN A 67 -11.30 -10.19 -3.70
CA GLN A 67 -12.73 -10.01 -3.96
C GLN A 67 -13.07 -8.65 -4.60
N GLY A 68 -12.26 -8.22 -5.58
CA GLY A 68 -12.45 -6.96 -6.29
C GLY A 68 -12.10 -5.69 -5.51
N THR A 69 -11.57 -5.80 -4.30
CA THR A 69 -11.13 -4.66 -3.48
C THR A 69 -9.61 -4.59 -3.40
N LEU A 70 -9.06 -3.39 -3.49
CA LEU A 70 -7.63 -3.11 -3.38
C LEU A 70 -7.28 -2.71 -1.94
N TYR A 71 -6.52 -3.55 -1.26
CA TYR A 71 -6.09 -3.34 0.11
C TYR A 71 -4.64 -2.89 0.16
N LEU A 72 -4.39 -1.68 0.67
CA LEU A 72 -3.05 -1.15 0.90
C LEU A 72 -2.44 -1.84 2.14
N GLU A 73 -1.61 -2.85 1.89
CA GLU A 73 -1.00 -3.69 2.92
C GLU A 73 0.25 -3.04 3.54
N ASP A 74 1.11 -2.46 2.69
CA ASP A 74 2.28 -1.71 3.11
C ASP A 74 2.42 -0.38 2.37
N GLY A 75 3.16 0.56 2.96
CA GLY A 75 3.46 1.85 2.34
C GLY A 75 2.40 2.93 2.60
N LEU A 76 1.65 2.84 3.70
CA LEU A 76 0.65 3.85 4.09
C LEU A 76 1.23 5.26 4.14
N HIS A 77 2.43 5.44 4.72
CA HIS A 77 3.11 6.74 4.75
C HIS A 77 3.42 7.27 3.35
N ARG A 78 3.82 6.39 2.41
CA ARG A 78 4.08 6.77 1.01
C ARG A 78 2.80 7.21 0.31
N ALA A 79 1.70 6.49 0.52
CA ALA A 79 0.39 6.82 -0.03
C ALA A 79 -0.14 8.16 0.51
N VAL A 80 -0.03 8.40 1.82
CA VAL A 80 -0.42 9.66 2.46
C VAL A 80 0.46 10.82 2.00
N ARG A 81 1.79 10.65 1.95
CA ARG A 81 2.73 11.66 1.42
C ARG A 81 2.39 12.01 -0.03
N THR A 82 2.07 11.02 -0.86
CA THR A 82 1.61 11.23 -2.24
C THR A 82 0.35 12.08 -2.31
N ALA A 83 -0.63 11.82 -1.45
CA ALA A 83 -1.85 12.63 -1.35
C ALA A 83 -1.56 14.07 -0.90
N LEU A 84 -0.68 14.26 0.09
CA LEU A 84 -0.28 15.59 0.58
C LEU A 84 0.40 16.42 -0.54
N HIS A 85 1.14 15.76 -1.43
CA HIS A 85 1.68 16.36 -2.66
C HIS A 85 0.66 16.54 -3.79
N GLN A 86 -0.65 16.47 -3.50
CA GLN A 86 -1.75 16.69 -4.45
C GLN A 86 -1.78 15.69 -5.62
N ARG A 87 -1.21 14.48 -5.44
CA ARG A 87 -1.30 13.41 -6.44
C ARG A 87 -2.43 12.46 -6.08
N THR A 88 -3.16 11.99 -7.08
CA THR A 88 -4.34 11.11 -6.91
C THR A 88 -4.03 9.62 -7.12
N ALA A 89 -2.82 9.29 -7.58
CA ALA A 89 -2.39 7.93 -7.85
C ALA A 89 -0.94 7.70 -7.40
N ILE A 90 -0.63 6.45 -7.06
CA ILE A 90 0.70 5.99 -6.67
C ILE A 90 1.05 4.74 -7.50
N HIS A 91 2.32 4.57 -7.85
CA HIS A 91 2.77 3.29 -8.40
C HIS A 91 2.89 2.30 -7.24
N ALA A 92 2.20 1.17 -7.35
CA ALA A 92 2.18 0.11 -6.34
C ALA A 92 2.37 -1.26 -7.01
N ARG A 93 2.88 -2.21 -6.24
CA ARG A 93 2.91 -3.62 -6.64
C ARG A 93 1.63 -4.25 -6.16
N VAL A 94 0.90 -4.86 -7.09
CA VAL A 94 -0.41 -5.43 -6.79
C VAL A 94 -0.36 -6.94 -6.94
N LEU A 95 -0.53 -7.62 -5.81
CA LEU A 95 -0.75 -9.05 -5.77
C LEU A 95 -2.24 -9.33 -5.91
N VAL A 96 -2.62 -10.17 -6.86
CA VAL A 96 -4.01 -10.62 -7.00
C VAL A 96 -4.13 -12.00 -6.38
N ILE A 97 -5.09 -12.16 -5.47
CA ILE A 97 -5.39 -13.44 -4.83
C ILE A 97 -6.86 -13.78 -4.98
N ASP A 98 -7.13 -15.06 -5.16
CA ASP A 98 -8.47 -15.61 -5.27
C ASP A 98 -9.09 -15.88 -3.89
N GLY A 99 -10.42 -15.97 -3.88
CA GLY A 99 -11.26 -16.22 -2.70
C GLY A 99 -11.44 -17.68 -2.37
#